data_AF-A0A6N7VVU7-F1
#
_entry.id   AF-A0A6N7VVU7-F1
#
_cell.length_a   1.000
_cell.length_b   1.000
_cell.length_c   1.000
_cell.angle_alpha   90.00
_cell.angle_beta   90.00
_cell.angle_gamma   90.00
#
_symmetry.space_group_name_H-M   'P 1'
#
loop_
_entity.id
_entity.type
_entity.pdbx_description
1 polymer ?
#
loop_
_entity_poly.entity_id
_entity_poly.type
_entity_poly.pdbx_seq_one_letter_code
_entity_poly.pdbx_strand_id
1 'polypeptide(L)'
;MYKKNYGNIPNKDKIHYYLIESNENLGEWVSHSKLIGKSARDIADKIGLDKDIAYAIGSLHDIGKSKRKTGLSQIMESFYMLRNEAYFFPAKISISHSFIIKDIKAYVGDDNIGKRDRKILENFLISHDYNDYDKLIQLLDNSITDTFVGIEKKQEILKEKYGKIPFEKEKYKILKKYEMYFEEKLGEKIEYFLRKNGPLSNGLGRQK
;
A
#
# COMPACT_ATOMS: atom_id res chain seq x y z
N MET A 1 7.81 -5.26 17.34
CA MET A 1 7.18 -4.54 18.47
C MET A 1 5.75 -5.01 18.63
N TYR A 2 5.24 -5.12 19.86
CA TYR A 2 3.84 -5.49 20.09
C TYR A 2 2.96 -4.23 20.14
N LYS A 3 1.79 -4.27 19.49
CA LYS A 3 0.78 -3.22 19.54
C LYS A 3 -0.55 -3.85 19.94
N LYS A 4 -1.20 -3.30 20.99
CA LYS A 4 -2.48 -3.80 21.50
C LYS A 4 -3.51 -3.85 20.34
N ASN A 5 -4.28 -4.93 20.25
CA ASN A 5 -5.25 -5.22 19.19
C ASN A 5 -4.69 -5.52 17.79
N TYR A 6 -3.41 -5.23 17.52
CA TYR A 6 -2.79 -5.44 16.21
C TYR A 6 -1.68 -6.52 16.24
N GLY A 7 -1.25 -6.94 17.43
CA GLY A 7 -0.28 -8.00 17.61
C GLY A 7 1.16 -7.56 17.31
N ASN A 8 1.95 -8.46 16.76
CA ASN A 8 3.33 -8.16 16.40
C ASN A 8 3.38 -7.32 15.12
N ILE A 9 4.13 -6.22 15.19
CA ILE A 9 4.41 -5.30 14.09
C ILE A 9 5.93 -5.24 13.87
N PRO A 10 6.41 -5.31 12.62
CA PRO A 10 7.81 -5.08 12.30
C PRO A 10 8.31 -3.76 12.88
N ASN A 11 9.46 -3.77 13.54
CA ASN A 11 10.13 -2.53 13.94
C ASN A 11 10.91 -1.95 12.74
N LYS A 12 11.44 -0.73 12.91
CA LYS A 12 12.19 -0.03 11.86
C LYS A 12 13.36 -0.85 11.31
N ASP A 13 14.10 -1.55 12.16
CA ASP A 13 15.25 -2.36 11.74
C ASP A 13 14.82 -3.54 10.87
N LYS A 14 13.73 -4.24 11.23
CA LYS A 14 13.18 -5.33 10.42
C LYS A 14 12.59 -4.82 9.10
N ILE A 15 11.93 -3.65 9.10
CA ILE A 15 11.45 -3.02 7.86
C ILE A 15 12.63 -2.67 6.96
N HIS A 16 13.66 -2.03 7.51
CA HIS A 16 14.87 -1.70 6.78
C HIS A 16 15.53 -2.95 6.22
N TYR A 17 15.67 -4.02 7.01
CA TYR A 17 16.19 -5.32 6.55
C TYR A 17 15.49 -5.83 5.28
N TYR A 18 14.17 -5.75 5.22
CA TYR A 18 13.40 -6.13 4.04
C TYR A 18 13.51 -5.16 2.85
N LEU A 19 13.94 -3.92 3.10
CA LEU A 19 14.06 -2.85 2.12
C LEU A 19 15.52 -2.40 1.86
N ILE A 20 16.53 -3.20 2.25
CA ILE A 20 17.94 -2.88 2.03
C ILE A 20 18.24 -2.86 0.53
N GLU A 21 18.77 -1.72 0.06
CA GLU A 21 19.14 -1.47 -1.34
C GLU A 21 20.39 -2.23 -1.80
N SER A 22 21.24 -2.69 -0.86
CA SER A 22 22.50 -3.41 -1.18
C SER A 22 22.30 -4.85 -1.67
N ASN A 23 21.05 -5.33 -1.76
CA ASN A 23 20.74 -6.46 -2.60
C ASN A 23 20.54 -5.91 -4.02
N GLU A 24 21.58 -5.96 -4.83
CA GLU A 24 21.49 -5.73 -6.28
C GLU A 24 20.21 -6.41 -6.82
N ASN A 25 19.28 -5.60 -7.33
CA ASN A 25 17.96 -5.96 -7.91
C ASN A 25 16.70 -5.95 -7.01
N LEU A 26 16.54 -5.08 -6.01
CA LEU A 26 15.19 -4.75 -5.54
C LEU A 26 14.65 -3.57 -6.37
N GLY A 27 13.95 -3.85 -7.47
CA GLY A 27 13.46 -2.85 -8.45
C GLY A 27 12.54 -1.76 -7.88
N GLU A 28 11.89 -0.99 -8.75
CA GLU A 28 11.11 0.24 -8.45
C GLU A 28 10.13 0.13 -7.26
N TRP A 29 9.70 -1.08 -6.90
CA TRP A 29 8.82 -1.36 -5.77
C TRP A 29 9.38 -0.94 -4.40
N VAL A 30 10.70 -0.92 -4.21
CA VAL A 30 11.30 -0.52 -2.91
C VAL A 30 11.10 0.96 -2.65
N SER A 31 11.45 1.81 -3.63
CA SER A 31 11.27 3.25 -3.54
C SER A 31 9.80 3.60 -3.31
N HIS A 32 8.90 2.95 -4.07
CA HIS A 32 7.46 3.06 -3.89
C HIS A 32 7.01 2.67 -2.47
N SER A 33 7.46 1.53 -1.94
CA SER A 33 7.09 1.06 -0.61
C SER A 33 7.64 1.98 0.50
N LYS A 34 8.86 2.51 0.34
CA LYS A 34 9.43 3.50 1.27
C LYS A 34 8.59 4.78 1.28
N LEU A 35 8.18 5.27 0.11
CA LEU A 35 7.36 6.47 -0.02
C LEU A 35 5.97 6.27 0.61
N ILE A 36 5.30 5.15 0.35
CA ILE A 36 4.01 4.82 0.98
C ILE A 36 4.16 4.71 2.49
N GLY A 37 5.17 3.98 2.99
CA GLY A 37 5.38 3.83 4.43
C GLY A 37 5.60 5.19 5.12
N LYS A 38 6.47 6.03 4.58
CA LYS A 38 6.75 7.37 5.15
C LYS A 38 5.48 8.24 5.16
N SER A 39 4.74 8.22 4.05
CA SER A 39 3.49 8.94 3.89
C SER A 39 2.41 8.47 4.87
N ALA A 40 2.22 7.16 4.99
CA ALA A 40 1.26 6.57 5.91
C ALA A 40 1.59 6.92 7.36
N ARG A 41 2.87 6.89 7.74
CA ARG A 41 3.35 7.30 9.07
C ARG A 41 2.99 8.75 9.38
N ASP A 42 3.30 9.67 8.47
CA ASP A 42 3.13 11.10 8.71
C ASP A 42 1.64 11.49 8.77
N ILE A 43 0.80 10.86 7.94
CA ILE A 43 -0.66 11.02 8.00
C ILE A 43 -1.21 10.43 9.30
N ALA A 44 -0.80 9.22 9.68
CA ALA A 44 -1.24 8.54 10.90
C ALA A 44 -0.95 9.36 12.17
N ASP A 45 0.26 9.93 12.27
CA ASP A 45 0.67 10.79 13.39
C ASP A 45 -0.24 12.02 13.53
N LYS A 46 -0.79 12.54 12.41
CA LYS A 46 -1.66 13.72 12.41
C LYS A 46 -3.11 13.42 12.75
N ILE A 47 -3.62 12.24 12.37
CA ILE A 47 -5.03 11.87 12.56
C ILE A 47 -5.26 10.95 13.78
N GLY A 48 -4.24 10.78 14.62
CA GLY A 48 -4.34 10.00 15.86
C GLY A 48 -4.30 8.48 15.69
N LEU A 49 -3.79 7.98 14.55
CA LEU A 49 -3.46 6.57 14.37
C LEU A 49 -2.05 6.26 14.90
N ASP A 50 -1.77 4.98 15.14
CA ASP A 50 -0.42 4.54 15.50
C ASP A 50 0.50 4.60 14.27
N LYS A 51 1.40 5.58 14.29
CA LYS A 51 2.31 5.84 13.18
C LYS A 51 3.28 4.68 12.88
N ASP A 52 3.64 3.88 13.88
CA ASP A 52 4.56 2.78 13.67
C ASP A 52 3.86 1.60 12.98
N ILE A 53 2.57 1.38 13.29
CA ILE A 53 1.70 0.46 12.54
C ILE A 53 1.61 0.94 11.09
N ALA A 54 1.23 2.20 10.87
CA ALA A 54 1.07 2.76 9.53
C ALA A 54 2.36 2.69 8.70
N TYR A 55 3.50 3.00 9.32
CA TYR A 55 4.82 2.88 8.70
C TYR A 55 5.09 1.44 8.26
N ALA A 56 4.91 0.46 9.15
CA ALA A 56 5.22 -0.94 8.88
C ALA A 56 4.36 -1.52 7.76
N ILE A 57 3.04 -1.31 7.81
CA ILE A 57 2.12 -1.86 6.80
C ILE A 57 2.31 -1.17 5.45
N GLY A 58 2.57 0.14 5.43
CA GLY A 58 2.82 0.87 4.19
C GLY A 58 4.14 0.47 3.55
N SER A 59 5.18 0.26 4.36
CA SER A 59 6.49 -0.17 3.88
C SER A 59 6.56 -1.62 3.40
N LEU A 60 5.68 -2.50 3.87
CA LEU A 60 5.77 -3.94 3.58
C LEU A 60 4.53 -4.53 2.88
N HIS A 61 3.56 -3.71 2.46
CA HIS A 61 2.35 -4.19 1.78
C HIS A 61 2.66 -5.07 0.55
N ASP A 62 3.76 -4.76 -0.15
CA ASP A 62 4.18 -5.40 -1.39
C ASP A 62 5.47 -6.22 -1.27
N ILE A 63 5.85 -6.64 -0.06
CA ILE A 63 7.12 -7.34 0.22
C ILE A 63 7.35 -8.61 -0.62
N GLY A 64 6.30 -9.27 -1.10
CA GLY A 64 6.38 -10.44 -1.99
C GLY A 64 7.07 -10.15 -3.34
N LYS A 65 7.16 -8.87 -3.76
CA LYS A 65 7.94 -8.46 -4.95
C LYS A 65 9.44 -8.77 -4.80
N SER A 66 9.96 -8.88 -3.57
CA SER A 66 11.33 -9.35 -3.30
C SER A 66 11.62 -10.76 -3.83
N LYS A 67 10.58 -11.56 -4.08
CA LYS A 67 10.67 -12.91 -4.65
C LYS A 67 10.44 -12.97 -6.16
N ARG A 68 10.41 -11.80 -6.83
CA ARG A 68 10.16 -11.66 -8.28
C ARG A 68 8.82 -12.28 -8.73
N LYS A 69 7.84 -12.33 -7.81
CA LYS A 69 6.46 -12.75 -8.10
C LYS A 69 5.68 -11.59 -8.70
N THR A 70 4.65 -11.89 -9.49
CA THR A 70 3.73 -10.93 -10.10
C THR A 70 2.29 -11.37 -9.94
N GLY A 71 1.33 -10.48 -10.19
CA GLY A 71 -0.10 -10.80 -10.09
C GLY A 71 -0.50 -11.21 -8.67
N LEU A 72 -1.57 -12.01 -8.57
CA LEU A 72 -2.05 -12.51 -7.28
C LEU A 72 -1.02 -13.36 -6.52
N SER A 73 -0.08 -14.03 -7.23
CA SER A 73 0.97 -14.81 -6.57
C SER A 73 1.88 -13.95 -5.69
N GLN A 74 2.09 -12.68 -6.07
CA GLN A 74 2.86 -11.71 -5.30
C GLN A 74 2.13 -11.29 -4.02
N ILE A 75 0.81 -11.11 -4.09
CA ILE A 75 -0.03 -10.77 -2.94
C ILE A 75 0.00 -11.88 -1.90
N MET A 76 -0.12 -13.13 -2.37
CA MET A 76 -0.05 -14.31 -1.51
C MET A 76 1.35 -14.50 -0.91
N GLU A 77 2.42 -14.25 -1.68
CA GLU A 77 3.78 -14.28 -1.16
C GLU A 77 3.98 -13.23 -0.04
N SER A 78 3.52 -11.98 -0.24
CA SER A 78 3.56 -10.96 0.82
C SER A 78 2.84 -11.43 2.09
N PHE A 79 1.64 -12.01 1.94
CA PHE A 79 0.87 -12.55 3.06
C PHE A 79 1.64 -13.64 3.81
N TYR A 80 2.21 -14.61 3.10
CA TYR A 80 2.94 -15.71 3.72
C TYR A 80 4.23 -15.25 4.41
N MET A 81 5.01 -14.37 3.77
CA MET A 81 6.22 -13.81 4.37
C MET A 81 5.93 -13.12 5.72
N LEU A 82 4.92 -12.25 5.76
CA LEU A 82 4.55 -11.53 6.98
C LEU A 82 3.90 -12.46 8.02
N ARG A 83 3.07 -13.40 7.57
CA ARG A 83 2.42 -14.37 8.46
C ARG A 83 3.41 -15.31 9.15
N ASN A 84 4.43 -15.77 8.43
CA ASN A 84 5.45 -16.69 8.98
C ASN A 84 6.28 -16.03 10.10
N GLU A 85 6.42 -14.71 10.07
CA GLU A 85 7.06 -13.91 11.13
C GLU A 85 6.06 -13.49 12.23
N ALA A 86 4.85 -14.05 12.23
CA ALA A 86 3.75 -13.71 13.14
C ALA A 86 3.27 -12.24 13.05
N TYR A 87 3.54 -11.54 11.95
CA TYR A 87 3.05 -10.18 11.68
C TYR A 87 1.65 -10.24 11.06
N PHE A 88 0.67 -10.72 11.83
CA PHE A 88 -0.65 -11.03 11.31
C PHE A 88 -1.42 -9.83 10.78
N PHE A 89 -1.36 -8.66 11.44
CA PHE A 89 -2.04 -7.47 10.93
C PHE A 89 -1.38 -6.94 9.64
N PRO A 90 -0.06 -6.78 9.54
CA PRO A 90 0.62 -6.49 8.28
C PRO A 90 0.30 -7.50 7.16
N ALA A 91 0.24 -8.81 7.46
CA ALA A 91 -0.14 -9.82 6.48
C ALA A 91 -1.55 -9.62 5.93
N LYS A 92 -2.51 -9.18 6.75
CA LYS A 92 -3.86 -8.83 6.27
C LYS A 92 -3.83 -7.62 5.34
N ILE A 93 -3.07 -6.58 5.68
CA ILE A 93 -2.92 -5.38 4.83
C ILE A 93 -2.24 -5.70 3.51
N SER A 94 -1.28 -6.62 3.49
CA SER A 94 -0.66 -7.07 2.23
C SER A 94 -1.63 -7.76 1.29
N ILE A 95 -2.82 -8.17 1.76
CA ILE A 95 -3.93 -8.58 0.88
C ILE A 95 -4.83 -7.38 0.61
N SER A 96 -5.38 -6.75 1.64
CA SER A 96 -6.46 -5.76 1.49
C SER A 96 -6.06 -4.53 0.67
N HIS A 97 -4.77 -4.12 0.64
CA HIS A 97 -4.34 -2.96 -0.15
C HIS A 97 -4.68 -3.09 -1.64
N SER A 98 -4.64 -4.32 -2.18
CA SER A 98 -4.91 -4.60 -3.60
C SER A 98 -6.42 -4.71 -3.92
N PHE A 99 -7.29 -4.70 -2.90
CA PHE A 99 -8.72 -4.98 -3.05
C PHE A 99 -9.59 -3.85 -2.49
N ILE A 100 -9.70 -2.73 -3.21
CA ILE A 100 -10.66 -1.67 -2.86
C ILE A 100 -12.11 -2.22 -2.79
N ILE A 101 -12.42 -3.16 -3.68
CA ILE A 101 -13.66 -3.94 -3.68
C ILE A 101 -13.31 -5.36 -3.23
N LYS A 102 -14.09 -5.91 -2.29
CA LYS A 102 -13.92 -7.25 -1.70
C LYS A 102 -14.38 -8.38 -2.64
N ASP A 103 -13.92 -8.36 -3.88
CA ASP A 103 -14.15 -9.38 -4.90
C ASP A 103 -12.82 -9.70 -5.60
N ILE A 104 -12.47 -10.98 -5.71
CA ILE A 104 -11.27 -11.41 -6.42
C ILE A 104 -11.26 -10.95 -7.88
N LYS A 105 -12.44 -10.85 -8.51
CA LYS A 105 -12.61 -10.34 -9.88
C LYS A 105 -12.29 -8.85 -10.00
N ALA A 106 -12.21 -8.14 -8.88
CA ALA A 106 -11.80 -6.75 -8.87
C ALA A 106 -10.27 -6.58 -8.93
N TYR A 107 -9.46 -7.65 -8.87
CA TYR A 107 -8.00 -7.51 -8.94
C TYR A 107 -7.53 -6.85 -10.26
N VAL A 108 -6.50 -6.01 -10.17
CA VAL A 108 -5.87 -5.36 -11.34
C VAL A 108 -4.53 -6.06 -11.59
N GLY A 109 -4.49 -6.96 -12.57
CA GLY A 109 -3.31 -7.75 -12.93
C GLY A 109 -3.65 -9.21 -13.16
N ASP A 110 -2.63 -10.06 -13.15
CA ASP A 110 -2.77 -11.48 -13.48
C ASP A 110 -3.35 -12.30 -12.33
N ASP A 111 -4.37 -13.10 -12.64
CA ASP A 111 -4.87 -14.15 -11.75
C ASP A 111 -4.06 -15.44 -11.97
N ASN A 112 -2.91 -15.53 -11.30
CA ASN A 112 -1.93 -16.60 -11.46
C ASN A 112 -1.76 -17.48 -10.20
N ILE A 113 -2.84 -17.66 -9.43
CA ILE A 113 -2.84 -18.45 -8.18
C ILE A 113 -3.63 -19.76 -8.28
N GLY A 114 -3.21 -20.76 -7.52
CA GLY A 114 -3.89 -22.07 -7.44
C GLY A 114 -5.13 -22.06 -6.56
N LYS A 115 -5.90 -23.17 -6.59
CA LYS A 115 -7.17 -23.33 -5.86
C LYS A 115 -7.06 -23.07 -4.34
N ARG A 116 -5.95 -23.49 -3.72
CA ARG A 116 -5.71 -23.29 -2.27
C ARG A 116 -5.62 -21.81 -1.91
N ASP A 117 -4.75 -21.09 -2.61
CA ASP A 117 -4.53 -19.67 -2.36
C ASP A 117 -5.76 -18.85 -2.71
N ARG A 118 -6.47 -19.21 -3.79
CA ARG A 118 -7.75 -18.59 -4.14
C ARG A 118 -8.75 -18.68 -3.00
N LYS A 119 -8.94 -19.87 -2.42
CA LYS A 119 -9.87 -20.07 -1.30
C LYS A 119 -9.48 -19.23 -0.08
N ILE A 120 -8.18 -19.11 0.21
CA ILE A 120 -7.68 -18.27 1.32
C ILE A 120 -8.04 -16.80 1.06
N LEU A 121 -7.78 -16.33 -0.16
CA LEU A 121 -8.04 -14.96 -0.56
C LEU A 121 -9.54 -14.63 -0.54
N GLU A 122 -10.39 -15.47 -1.13
CA GLU A 122 -11.85 -15.27 -1.12
C GLU A 122 -12.42 -15.26 0.30
N ASN A 123 -12.00 -16.19 1.16
CA ASN A 123 -12.42 -16.21 2.56
C ASN A 123 -11.97 -14.95 3.32
N PHE A 124 -10.76 -14.45 3.04
CA PHE A 124 -10.27 -13.20 3.62
C PHE A 124 -11.15 -12.03 3.17
N LEU A 125 -11.42 -11.89 1.88
CA LEU A 125 -12.23 -10.79 1.33
C LEU A 125 -13.64 -10.77 1.91
N ILE A 126 -14.24 -11.94 2.17
CA ILE A 126 -15.59 -12.03 2.79
C ILE A 126 -15.56 -11.60 4.26
N SER A 127 -14.53 -11.99 5.02
CA SER A 127 -14.54 -11.89 6.48
C SER A 127 -13.80 -10.69 7.07
N HIS A 128 -12.91 -10.04 6.31
CA HIS A 128 -12.08 -8.95 6.82
C HIS A 128 -12.73 -7.59 6.58
N ASP A 129 -13.00 -6.86 7.66
CA ASP A 129 -13.51 -5.49 7.58
C ASP A 129 -12.39 -4.45 7.51
N TYR A 130 -12.56 -3.49 6.60
CA TYR A 130 -11.56 -2.46 6.35
C TYR A 130 -11.63 -1.37 7.41
N ASN A 131 -10.53 -1.23 8.14
CA ASN A 131 -10.34 -0.13 9.09
C ASN A 131 -9.60 1.04 8.41
N ASP A 132 -9.27 2.07 9.19
CA ASP A 132 -8.59 3.25 8.65
C ASP A 132 -7.21 2.95 8.07
N TYR A 133 -6.49 1.94 8.57
CA TYR A 133 -5.22 1.51 7.98
C TYR A 133 -5.41 0.88 6.60
N ASP A 134 -6.41 0.00 6.42
CA ASP A 134 -6.72 -0.58 5.11
C ASP A 134 -7.03 0.52 4.08
N LYS A 135 -7.92 1.45 4.45
CA LYS A 135 -8.34 2.57 3.59
C LYS A 135 -7.18 3.49 3.24
N LEU A 136 -6.31 3.78 4.22
CA LEU A 136 -5.14 4.64 4.03
C LEU A 136 -4.17 4.01 3.03
N ILE A 137 -3.82 2.74 3.19
CA ILE A 137 -2.88 2.08 2.28
C ILE A 137 -3.50 1.90 0.89
N GLN A 138 -4.79 1.55 0.78
CA GLN A 138 -5.51 1.51 -0.50
C GLN A 138 -5.45 2.87 -1.23
N LEU A 139 -5.70 3.97 -0.50
CA LEU A 139 -5.64 5.32 -1.06
C LEU A 139 -4.24 5.67 -1.54
N LEU A 140 -3.22 5.46 -0.70
CA LEU A 140 -1.84 5.82 -1.01
C LEU A 140 -1.29 5.01 -2.19
N ASP A 141 -1.49 3.69 -2.22
CA ASP A 141 -1.06 2.85 -3.35
C ASP A 141 -1.75 3.24 -4.66
N ASN A 142 -3.01 3.69 -4.57
CA ASN A 142 -3.76 4.19 -5.71
C ASN A 142 -3.57 5.69 -6.00
N SER A 143 -2.59 6.35 -5.37
CA SER A 143 -2.26 7.76 -5.64
C SER A 143 -0.77 8.04 -5.82
N ILE A 144 0.08 7.02 -5.61
CA ILE A 144 1.54 7.15 -5.58
C ILE A 144 2.18 6.18 -6.58
N THR A 145 3.17 6.67 -7.34
CA THR A 145 4.12 5.86 -8.12
C THR A 145 5.48 5.92 -7.44
N ASP A 146 6.45 6.55 -8.07
CA ASP A 146 7.68 7.12 -7.51
C ASP A 146 7.45 8.49 -6.83
N THR A 147 6.34 9.15 -7.16
CA THR A 147 5.87 10.41 -6.55
C THR A 147 4.35 10.38 -6.37
N PHE A 148 3.78 11.39 -5.72
CA PHE A 148 2.34 11.58 -5.70
C PHE A 148 1.84 12.05 -7.07
N VAL A 149 0.87 11.33 -7.63
CA VAL A 149 0.25 11.63 -8.92
C VAL A 149 -1.27 11.83 -8.82
N GLY A 150 -1.88 11.49 -7.68
CA GLY A 150 -3.33 11.49 -7.50
C GLY A 150 -4.02 10.25 -8.08
N ILE A 151 -5.30 10.07 -7.73
CA ILE A 151 -6.07 8.86 -8.06
C ILE A 151 -6.30 8.77 -9.57
N GLU A 152 -6.69 9.88 -10.19
CA GLU A 152 -7.05 9.98 -11.60
C GLU A 152 -5.86 9.56 -12.47
N LYS A 153 -4.68 10.17 -12.24
CA LYS A 153 -3.48 9.86 -13.01
C LYS A 153 -2.97 8.44 -12.75
N LYS A 154 -3.08 7.95 -11.51
CA LYS A 154 -2.71 6.56 -11.19
C LYS A 154 -3.59 5.57 -11.94
N GLN A 155 -4.89 5.83 -12.09
CA GLN A 155 -5.78 4.96 -12.86
C GLN A 155 -5.41 4.92 -14.35
N GLU A 156 -5.03 6.05 -14.95
CA GLU A 156 -4.51 6.07 -16.33
C GLU A 156 -3.29 5.17 -16.49
N ILE A 157 -2.32 5.28 -15.57
CA ILE A 157 -1.09 4.48 -15.59
C ILE A 157 -1.41 2.98 -15.44
N LEU A 158 -2.31 2.63 -14.52
CA LEU A 158 -2.72 1.24 -14.31
C LEU A 158 -3.45 0.69 -15.55
N LYS A 159 -4.28 1.51 -16.21
CA LYS A 159 -5.00 1.13 -17.42
C LYS A 159 -4.08 0.95 -18.62
N GLU A 160 -3.08 1.81 -18.77
CA GLU A 160 -2.02 1.63 -19.78
C GLU A 160 -1.25 0.34 -19.56
N LYS A 161 -0.88 0.06 -18.30
CA LYS A 161 -0.11 -1.14 -17.94
C LYS A 161 -0.89 -2.45 -18.11
N TYR A 162 -2.15 -2.49 -17.69
CA TYR A 162 -2.95 -3.72 -17.61
C TYR A 162 -4.08 -3.81 -18.65
N GLY A 163 -4.23 -2.80 -19.50
CA GLY A 163 -5.29 -2.68 -20.52
C GLY A 163 -6.67 -2.35 -19.98
N LYS A 164 -7.01 -2.79 -18.76
CA LYS A 164 -8.30 -2.50 -18.10
C LYS A 164 -8.19 -2.46 -16.58
N ILE A 165 -9.09 -1.72 -15.95
CA ILE A 165 -9.31 -1.76 -14.50
C ILE A 165 -10.72 -2.34 -14.26
N PRO A 166 -10.85 -3.55 -13.69
CA PRO A 166 -12.15 -4.06 -13.29
C PRO A 166 -12.83 -3.11 -12.29
N PHE A 167 -14.11 -2.83 -12.51
CA PHE A 167 -14.91 -1.93 -11.68
C PHE A 167 -14.33 -0.51 -11.52
N GLU A 168 -13.64 0.00 -12.55
CA GLU A 168 -12.92 1.31 -12.57
C GLU A 168 -13.72 2.44 -11.90
N LYS A 169 -14.95 2.70 -12.36
CA LYS A 169 -15.81 3.78 -11.84
C LYS A 169 -16.17 3.61 -10.36
N GLU A 170 -16.41 2.37 -9.92
CA GLU A 170 -16.78 2.07 -8.53
C GLU A 170 -15.57 2.25 -7.61
N LYS A 171 -14.41 1.71 -8.01
CA LYS A 171 -13.14 1.90 -7.31
C LYS A 171 -12.79 3.37 -7.15
N TYR A 172 -12.91 4.14 -8.24
CA TYR A 172 -12.68 5.58 -8.22
C TYR A 172 -13.57 6.27 -7.18
N LYS A 173 -14.88 5.98 -7.18
CA LYS A 173 -15.82 6.56 -6.20
C LYS A 173 -15.46 6.21 -4.76
N ILE A 174 -15.01 4.99 -4.48
CA ILE A 174 -14.57 4.56 -3.14
C ILE A 174 -13.29 5.29 -2.73
N LEU A 175 -12.30 5.36 -3.62
CA LEU A 175 -11.03 6.04 -3.36
C LEU A 175 -11.22 7.54 -3.10
N LYS A 176 -12.07 8.23 -3.88
CA LYS A 176 -12.40 9.65 -3.60
C LYS A 176 -13.07 9.84 -2.25
N LYS A 177 -13.92 8.89 -1.81
CA LYS A 177 -14.48 8.92 -0.45
C LYS A 177 -13.41 8.75 0.62
N TYR A 178 -12.44 7.87 0.42
CA TYR A 178 -11.32 7.73 1.35
C TYR A 178 -10.44 8.97 1.38
N GLU A 179 -10.14 9.56 0.23
CA GLU A 179 -9.40 10.82 0.13
C GLU A 179 -10.10 11.92 0.92
N MET A 180 -11.39 12.18 0.66
CA MET A 180 -12.17 13.16 1.42
C MET A 180 -12.18 12.87 2.92
N TYR A 181 -12.35 11.61 3.32
CA TYR A 181 -12.35 11.19 4.72
C TYR A 181 -11.03 11.51 5.44
N PHE A 182 -9.89 11.26 4.80
CA PHE A 182 -8.59 11.58 5.38
C PHE A 182 -8.30 13.08 5.35
N GLU A 183 -8.67 13.78 4.28
CA GLU A 183 -8.53 15.25 4.19
C GLU A 183 -9.33 15.97 5.26
N GLU A 184 -10.56 15.53 5.54
CA GLU A 184 -11.40 16.07 6.62
C GLU A 184 -10.73 15.87 7.99
N LYS A 185 -10.18 14.68 8.25
CA LYS A 185 -9.43 14.40 9.49
C LYS A 185 -8.12 15.19 9.60
N LEU A 186 -7.47 15.49 8.48
CA LEU A 186 -6.21 16.24 8.42
C LEU A 186 -6.42 17.75 8.50
N GLY A 187 -7.59 18.25 8.05
CA GLY A 187 -7.84 19.67 7.85
C GLY A 187 -7.04 20.29 6.69
N GLU A 188 -6.47 19.46 5.81
CA GLU A 188 -5.60 19.87 4.70
C GLU A 188 -5.60 18.78 3.61
N LYS A 189 -5.23 19.14 2.38
CA LYS A 189 -5.07 18.20 1.27
C LYS A 189 -4.03 17.14 1.57
N ILE A 190 -4.34 15.87 1.27
CA ILE A 190 -3.44 14.75 1.52
C ILE A 190 -2.10 14.95 0.78
N GLU A 191 -2.16 15.53 -0.42
CA GLU A 191 -1.02 15.88 -1.27
C GLU A 191 0.08 16.65 -0.52
N TYR A 192 -0.28 17.55 0.40
CA TYR A 192 0.69 18.35 1.16
C TYR A 192 1.64 17.48 2.00
N PHE A 193 1.12 16.38 2.55
CA PHE A 193 1.90 15.43 3.33
C PHE A 193 2.75 14.51 2.45
N LEU A 194 2.34 14.31 1.20
CA LEU A 194 3.01 13.43 0.24
C LEU A 194 4.14 14.15 -0.51
N ARG A 195 3.98 15.43 -0.83
CA ARG A 195 5.04 16.26 -1.46
C ARG A 195 6.24 16.48 -0.55
N LYS A 196 6.07 16.49 0.78
CA LYS A 196 7.19 16.51 1.75
C LYS A 196 8.05 15.24 1.70
N ASN A 197 7.52 14.18 1.09
CA ASN A 197 8.11 12.85 1.06
C ASN A 197 8.61 12.43 -0.31
N GLY A 198 8.27 13.16 -1.38
CA GLY A 198 8.81 12.95 -2.73
C GLY A 198 10.30 13.27 -2.81
N PRO A 199 10.98 12.89 -3.91
CA PRO A 199 12.36 13.30 -4.16
C PRO A 199 12.43 14.82 -4.07
N LEU A 200 13.42 15.34 -3.33
CA LEU A 200 13.72 16.77 -3.25
C LEU A 200 13.70 17.34 -4.67
N SER A 201 12.68 18.12 -5.01
CA SER A 201 12.72 18.93 -6.21
C SER A 201 13.84 19.94 -6.00
N ASN A 202 14.99 19.68 -6.62
CA ASN A 202 16.01 20.71 -6.86
C ASN A 202 15.32 21.82 -7.65
N GLY A 203 14.94 22.89 -6.96
CA GLY A 203 14.19 23.99 -7.55
C GLY A 203 14.15 25.23 -6.68
N LEU A 204 15.21 25.49 -5.90
CA LEU A 204 15.51 26.85 -5.48
C LEU A 204 16.33 27.49 -6.60
N GLY A 205 15.81 28.61 -7.10
CA GLY A 205 16.34 29.33 -8.24
C GLY A 205 17.83 29.65 -8.15
N ARG A 206 18.48 29.60 -9.30
CA ARG A 206 19.57 30.51 -9.60
C ARG A 206 19.04 31.50 -10.61
N GLN A 207 18.64 32.66 -10.12
CA GLN A 207 18.75 33.88 -10.91
C GLN A 207 20.22 34.07 -11.27
N LYS A 208 20.50 34.19 -12.55
CA LYS A 208 21.56 35.04 -13.08
C LYS A 208 20.91 35.94 -14.12
#